data_AF-A0A9K3P869-F1
#
_entry.id   AF-A0A9K3P869-F1
#
_cell.length_a   1.000
_cell.length_b   1.000
_cell.length_c   1.000
_cell.angle_alpha   90.00
_cell.angle_beta   90.00
_cell.angle_gamma   90.00
#
_symmetry.space_group_name_H-M   'P 1'
#
loop_
_entity.id
_entity.type
_entity.pdbx_description
1 polymer ?
#
loop_
_entity_poly.entity_id
_entity_poly.type
_entity_poly.pdbx_seq_one_letter_code
_entity_poly.pdbx_strand_id
1 'polypeptide(L)'
;MVSFEALEESYLYPTLISTDREQPVVNIKETRNITRTPKSTKNRSANKRAKLTKEPRVCFVTAQFLTNPMKADRLMNPFARPDLYTSSKFKFLAFTNHPEFRPRGWTVMLRNYTSYRRDITKSRWPKFQGFKDPTIRSNCDVVFYFDGQCEVIGSKSDFWNVSQEILQSDIGLAQMLHPKGGDVESEFKRILMDSKDILSNVKKSFAWLHSQDDYRQNIPIYQNKYFAYNPHSSKFQKVANFFWNHYSLEEDSWRDQPLWAYSLHHFNVTPLLLSNTKLIRDKWKHRGINGHRYDEAADGLSTTSQTSSFNVTDMELCFIHIGMTGGDRVRTQFANGKSKIYNPPKLPTLRLWKEFHTNQLGMLRSSSVKHCNYIVAWVRDPVERSVAAYKDFFQESSQNSSKTLLGNLRKLRNKLKGYGDLGSLAEKLYDRRGNAKNSKQVNGAQRVFSAIPHIKYSTAWYFWSDEKERPLVPVPGPFQPPPTAWSWLTHPNFLSRLVFVGANECYEEEERRFAMMFGVNSSSLEHHDANSTESAPRELSPAAYKNLKRFLHEDYEVLRTLKSYGLLHCDKLIKKLG
;
A
#
# COMPACT_ATOMS: atom_id res chain seq x y z
N MET A 1 -3.32 30.45 -45.81
CA MET A 1 -3.34 29.06 -45.33
C MET A 1 -1.97 28.48 -45.62
N VAL A 2 -1.14 28.29 -44.60
CA VAL A 2 0.23 27.78 -44.74
C VAL A 2 0.28 26.47 -43.97
N SER A 3 0.54 25.38 -44.68
CA SER A 3 0.71 24.03 -44.14
C SER A 3 2.06 23.92 -43.44
N PHE A 4 2.05 23.43 -42.20
CA PHE A 4 3.23 23.03 -41.44
C PHE A 4 3.30 21.51 -41.47
N GLU A 5 4.11 20.96 -42.36
CA GLU A 5 4.62 19.60 -42.29
C GLU A 5 6.15 19.66 -42.29
N ALA A 6 6.76 18.65 -41.67
CA ALA A 6 8.19 18.37 -41.54
C ALA A 6 8.96 19.15 -40.45
N LEU A 7 9.04 18.52 -39.27
CA LEU A 7 10.24 18.48 -38.43
C LEU A 7 10.28 17.11 -37.73
N GLU A 8 10.60 16.06 -38.49
CA GLU A 8 11.18 14.83 -37.95
C GLU A 8 12.70 14.94 -38.11
N GLU A 9 13.41 15.19 -37.01
CA GLU A 9 14.87 15.08 -36.96
C GLU A 9 15.27 13.74 -36.36
N SER A 10 16.05 13.03 -37.14
CA SER A 10 16.81 11.83 -36.83
C SER A 10 17.89 12.12 -35.79
N TYR A 11 17.88 11.38 -34.68
CA TYR A 11 19.02 11.32 -33.76
C TYR A 11 19.65 9.93 -33.86
N LEU A 12 20.74 9.86 -34.61
CA LEU A 12 21.70 8.76 -34.59
C LEU A 12 22.46 8.79 -33.26
N TYR A 13 22.46 7.66 -32.55
CA TYR A 13 23.23 7.45 -31.33
C TYR A 13 24.74 7.38 -31.64
N PRO A 14 25.61 8.10 -30.90
CA PRO A 14 27.03 7.78 -30.87
C PRO A 14 27.31 6.68 -29.84
N THR A 15 27.96 5.62 -30.30
CA THR A 15 28.60 4.58 -29.51
C THR A 15 29.58 5.19 -28.51
N LEU A 16 29.39 4.93 -27.21
CA LEU A 16 30.32 5.38 -26.17
C LEU A 16 31.61 4.54 -26.22
N ILE A 17 32.72 5.22 -26.46
CA ILE A 17 34.08 4.70 -26.29
C ILE A 17 34.38 4.66 -24.80
N SER A 18 34.69 3.46 -24.29
CA SER A 18 35.20 3.23 -22.95
C SER A 18 36.53 3.97 -22.77
N THR A 19 36.66 4.75 -21.70
CA THR A 19 37.97 5.25 -21.24
C THR A 19 38.19 4.74 -19.84
N ASP A 20 39.16 3.84 -19.72
CA ASP A 20 39.66 3.33 -18.46
C ASP A 20 40.17 4.49 -17.60
N ARG A 21 39.62 4.62 -16.39
CA ARG A 21 40.20 5.42 -15.32
C ARG A 21 40.35 4.53 -14.10
N GLU A 22 41.60 4.20 -13.81
CA GLU A 22 42.02 3.61 -12.54
C GLU A 22 41.60 4.52 -11.37
N GLN A 23 40.89 3.95 -10.40
CA GLN A 23 40.65 4.59 -9.11
C GLN A 23 41.57 3.96 -8.05
N PRO A 24 42.13 4.76 -7.12
CA PRO A 24 42.95 4.23 -6.04
C PRO A 24 42.10 3.51 -4.99
N VAL A 25 42.55 2.31 -4.62
CA VAL A 25 42.01 1.48 -3.55
C VAL A 25 42.25 2.18 -2.20
N VAL A 26 41.19 2.72 -1.60
CA VAL A 26 41.22 3.18 -0.20
C VAL A 26 40.78 2.03 0.69
N ASN A 27 41.74 1.50 1.44
CA ASN A 27 41.57 0.41 2.38
C ASN A 27 41.01 0.98 3.70
N ILE A 28 39.74 0.73 4.02
CA ILE A 28 39.13 1.13 5.30
C ILE A 28 38.94 -0.12 6.15
N LYS A 29 39.88 -0.36 7.06
CA LYS A 29 39.69 -1.25 8.21
C LYS A 29 39.27 -0.43 9.43
N GLU A 30 38.18 -0.88 10.03
CA GLU A 30 37.78 -0.79 11.45
C GLU A 30 38.01 0.52 12.22
N THR A 31 36.90 1.09 12.72
CA THR A 31 36.74 1.26 14.18
C THR A 31 35.28 1.51 14.57
N ARG A 32 34.73 0.58 15.35
CA ARG A 32 33.59 0.83 16.25
C ARG A 32 34.14 1.59 17.45
N ASN A 33 33.71 2.84 17.66
CA ASN A 33 33.56 3.47 18.97
C ASN A 33 32.78 4.78 18.81
N ILE A 34 31.49 4.74 19.18
CA ILE A 34 30.64 5.92 19.25
C ILE A 34 31.00 6.64 20.55
N THR A 35 31.94 7.58 20.47
CA THR A 35 32.22 8.55 21.53
C THR A 35 31.64 9.91 21.11
N ARG A 36 31.00 10.58 22.07
CA ARG A 36 30.37 11.91 22.00
C ARG A 36 31.01 12.85 20.97
N THR A 37 30.21 13.30 20.00
CA THR A 37 30.56 14.36 19.05
C THR A 37 30.90 15.67 19.78
N PRO A 38 32.05 16.31 19.48
CA PRO A 38 32.34 17.64 19.97
C PRO A 38 31.41 18.65 19.30
N LYS A 39 30.97 19.65 20.07
CA LYS A 39 30.19 20.80 19.58
C LYS A 39 30.97 21.46 18.44
N SER A 40 30.50 21.23 17.22
CA SER A 40 30.95 21.90 16.01
C SER A 40 30.82 23.42 16.18
N THR A 41 31.96 24.08 16.32
CA THR A 41 32.11 25.53 16.25
C THR A 41 31.65 25.96 14.86
N LYS A 42 30.51 26.67 14.81
CA LYS A 42 30.00 27.31 13.59
C LYS A 42 30.99 28.38 13.14
N ASN A 43 31.95 27.99 12.30
CA ASN A 43 32.67 28.93 11.44
C ASN A 43 31.68 29.47 10.42
N ARG A 44 30.96 30.54 10.82
CA ARG A 44 30.29 31.45 9.90
C ARG A 44 31.40 32.21 9.15
N SER A 45 31.95 31.60 8.11
CA SER A 45 32.59 32.38 7.07
C SER A 45 31.50 33.28 6.49
N ALA A 46 31.62 34.58 6.74
CA ALA A 46 30.79 35.59 6.14
C ALA A 46 31.14 35.70 4.65
N ASN A 47 30.78 34.66 3.87
CA ASN A 47 30.70 34.80 2.44
C ASN A 47 29.63 35.86 2.19
N LYS A 48 30.08 37.06 1.78
CA LYS A 48 29.24 38.13 1.24
C LYS A 48 28.43 37.52 0.10
N ARG A 49 27.24 36.99 0.43
CA ARG A 49 26.22 36.58 -0.53
C ARG A 49 25.89 37.85 -1.31
N ALA A 50 26.42 37.97 -2.52
CA ALA A 50 26.03 39.01 -3.45
C ALA A 50 24.49 38.96 -3.50
N LYS A 51 23.85 40.00 -2.97
CA LYS A 51 22.40 40.04 -2.84
C LYS A 51 21.86 40.07 -4.27
N LEU A 52 21.36 38.95 -4.77
CA LEU A 52 20.64 38.92 -6.04
C LEU A 52 19.47 39.90 -5.90
N THR A 53 19.58 41.06 -6.53
CA THR A 53 18.58 42.13 -6.44
C THR A 53 17.40 41.88 -7.36
N LYS A 54 17.54 40.99 -8.34
CA LYS A 54 16.49 40.69 -9.31
C LYS A 54 15.53 39.63 -8.76
N GLU A 55 14.25 40.00 -8.72
CA GLU A 55 13.16 39.06 -8.47
C GLU A 55 13.10 37.98 -9.57
N PRO A 56 13.20 36.68 -9.22
CA PRO A 56 13.15 35.61 -10.21
C PRO A 56 11.74 35.43 -10.74
N ARG A 57 11.67 35.01 -12.00
CA ARG A 57 10.45 34.57 -12.68
C ARG A 57 10.20 33.11 -12.34
N VAL A 58 9.06 32.82 -11.75
CA VAL A 58 8.71 31.51 -11.21
C VAL A 58 7.53 30.93 -12.00
N CYS A 59 7.64 29.67 -12.39
CA CYS A 59 6.57 28.95 -13.07
C CYS A 59 6.09 27.77 -12.22
N PHE A 60 4.81 27.77 -11.88
CA PHE A 60 4.12 26.63 -11.31
C PHE A 60 3.64 25.72 -12.43
N VAL A 61 4.11 24.48 -12.45
CA VAL A 61 3.87 23.54 -13.54
C VAL A 61 3.15 22.31 -13.02
N THR A 62 2.13 21.89 -13.76
CA THR A 62 1.47 20.61 -13.55
C THR A 62 1.17 19.94 -14.89
N ALA A 63 0.84 18.65 -14.85
CA ALA A 63 0.58 17.85 -16.04
C ALA A 63 -0.60 16.90 -15.85
N GLN A 64 -1.48 16.84 -16.86
CA GLN A 64 -2.63 15.97 -16.91
C GLN A 64 -2.79 15.40 -18.31
N PHE A 65 -2.26 14.19 -18.50
CA PHE A 65 -2.37 13.42 -19.73
C PHE A 65 -3.18 12.18 -19.42
N LEU A 66 -4.33 12.05 -20.06
CA LEU A 66 -5.29 10.99 -19.80
C LEU A 66 -6.05 10.68 -21.08
N THR A 67 -6.64 9.49 -21.18
CA THR A 67 -7.60 9.19 -22.24
C THR A 67 -8.97 9.81 -21.96
N ASN A 68 -9.35 9.90 -20.68
CA ASN A 68 -10.63 10.44 -20.24
C ASN A 68 -10.41 11.63 -19.27
N PRO A 69 -10.80 12.86 -19.63
CA PRO A 69 -10.59 14.05 -18.80
C PRO A 69 -11.38 14.01 -17.49
N MET A 70 -12.48 13.24 -17.40
CA MET A 70 -13.24 13.07 -16.15
C MET A 70 -12.47 12.34 -15.05
N LYS A 71 -11.39 11.65 -15.43
CA LYS A 71 -10.49 10.95 -14.49
C LYS A 71 -9.35 11.84 -14.01
N ALA A 72 -9.28 13.08 -14.48
CA ALA A 72 -8.22 14.00 -14.11
C ALA A 72 -8.29 14.44 -12.66
N ASP A 73 -7.13 14.76 -12.10
CA ASP A 73 -7.08 15.45 -10.81
C ASP A 73 -7.78 16.81 -10.95
N ARG A 74 -8.42 17.28 -9.89
CA ARG A 74 -8.96 18.62 -9.85
C ARG A 74 -7.86 19.61 -9.51
N LEU A 75 -7.38 20.35 -10.52
CA LEU A 75 -6.39 21.41 -10.30
C LEU A 75 -6.92 22.46 -9.32
N MET A 76 -6.02 22.95 -8.46
CA MET A 76 -6.33 24.12 -7.63
C MET A 76 -6.64 25.34 -8.49
N ASN A 77 -7.45 26.26 -7.98
CA ASN A 77 -7.73 27.54 -8.64
C ASN A 77 -6.68 28.59 -8.23
N PRO A 78 -5.78 29.05 -9.14
CA PRO A 78 -4.77 30.06 -8.82
C PRO A 78 -5.34 31.38 -8.33
N PHE A 79 -6.60 31.71 -8.66
CA PHE A 79 -7.27 32.91 -8.13
C PHE A 79 -7.44 32.89 -6.60
N ALA A 80 -7.37 31.72 -5.95
CA ALA A 80 -7.34 31.63 -4.50
C ALA A 80 -6.02 32.17 -3.89
N ARG A 81 -5.02 32.48 -4.74
CA ARG A 81 -3.70 33.02 -4.39
C ARG A 81 -3.42 34.33 -5.15
N PRO A 82 -4.17 35.41 -4.86
CA PRO A 82 -4.02 36.67 -5.60
C PRO A 82 -2.61 37.26 -5.49
N ASP A 83 -1.91 37.02 -4.38
CA ASP A 83 -0.52 37.43 -4.16
C ASP A 83 0.47 36.85 -5.18
N LEU A 84 0.18 35.64 -5.69
CA LEU A 84 0.96 34.98 -6.73
C LEU A 84 0.38 35.28 -8.11
N TYR A 85 -0.92 35.05 -8.29
CA TYR A 85 -1.56 35.09 -9.61
C TYR A 85 -1.52 36.48 -10.28
N THR A 86 -1.65 37.57 -9.51
CA THR A 86 -1.63 38.93 -10.08
C THR A 86 -0.23 39.42 -10.44
N SER A 87 0.81 38.72 -9.98
CA SER A 87 2.19 39.11 -10.23
C SER A 87 2.67 38.58 -11.57
N SER A 88 3.20 39.47 -12.41
CA SER A 88 3.83 39.11 -13.69
C SER A 88 5.07 38.21 -13.55
N LYS A 89 5.56 38.03 -12.31
CA LYS A 89 6.69 37.15 -11.99
C LYS A 89 6.29 35.70 -11.79
N PHE A 90 5.01 35.40 -11.56
CA PHE A 90 4.53 34.04 -11.33
C PHE A 90 3.60 33.61 -12.48
N LYS A 91 3.85 32.43 -13.05
CA LYS A 91 3.01 31.85 -14.10
C LYS A 91 2.49 30.48 -13.66
N PHE A 92 1.25 30.15 -14.02
CA PHE A 92 0.65 28.84 -13.77
C PHE A 92 0.43 28.13 -15.10
N LEU A 93 1.16 27.05 -15.34
CA LEU A 93 1.20 26.32 -16.62
C LEU A 93 0.68 24.88 -16.41
N ALA A 94 -0.34 24.49 -17.17
CA ALA A 94 -0.93 23.15 -17.11
C ALA A 94 -0.74 22.43 -18.45
N PHE A 95 0.09 21.40 -18.47
CA PHE A 95 0.31 20.57 -19.66
C PHE A 95 -0.77 19.50 -19.80
N THR A 96 -1.30 19.32 -21.00
CA THR A 96 -2.35 18.34 -21.28
C THR A 96 -2.40 17.94 -22.75
N ASN A 97 -3.08 16.84 -23.05
CA ASN A 97 -3.50 16.44 -24.40
C ASN A 97 -4.97 16.80 -24.72
N HIS A 98 -5.72 17.40 -23.80
CA HIS A 98 -7.14 17.72 -23.96
C HIS A 98 -7.37 19.21 -24.27
N PRO A 99 -7.79 19.59 -25.50
CA PRO A 99 -8.02 21.00 -25.86
C PRO A 99 -9.17 21.67 -25.09
N GLU A 100 -10.13 20.88 -24.59
CA GLU A 100 -11.26 21.30 -23.77
C GLU A 100 -10.91 21.45 -22.29
N PHE A 101 -9.74 20.96 -21.86
CA PHE A 101 -9.28 21.12 -20.49
C PHE A 101 -8.91 22.58 -20.23
N ARG A 102 -9.82 23.33 -19.59
CA ARG A 102 -9.68 24.77 -19.30
C ARG A 102 -9.74 25.05 -17.80
N PRO A 103 -8.76 24.57 -17.01
CA PRO A 103 -8.67 24.88 -15.59
C PRO A 103 -8.55 26.40 -15.38
N ARG A 104 -9.47 26.94 -14.60
CA ARG A 104 -9.58 28.38 -14.33
C ARG A 104 -8.26 28.91 -13.72
N GLY A 105 -7.70 29.97 -14.32
CA GLY A 105 -6.48 30.65 -13.86
C GLY A 105 -5.15 30.02 -14.32
N TRP A 106 -5.19 28.95 -15.12
CA TRP A 106 -4.00 28.32 -15.68
C TRP A 106 -3.86 28.62 -17.17
N THR A 107 -2.63 28.80 -17.63
CA THR A 107 -2.29 28.76 -19.06
C THR A 107 -2.16 27.30 -19.48
N VAL A 108 -3.01 26.87 -20.41
CA VAL A 108 -3.04 25.50 -20.91
C VAL A 108 -1.98 25.31 -21.99
N MET A 109 -1.10 24.33 -21.79
CA MET A 109 -0.03 23.96 -22.70
C MET A 109 -0.42 22.65 -23.39
N LEU A 110 -1.08 22.75 -24.54
CA LEU A 110 -1.51 21.59 -25.30
C LEU A 110 -0.30 20.89 -25.94
N ARG A 111 -0.11 19.60 -25.63
CA ARG A 111 0.95 18.75 -26.19
C ARG A 111 0.36 17.39 -26.53
N ASN A 112 0.71 16.89 -27.72
CA ASN A 112 0.36 15.54 -28.12
C ASN A 112 1.65 14.74 -28.32
N TYR A 113 1.98 13.89 -27.35
CA TYR A 113 3.15 13.03 -27.42
C TYR A 113 2.73 11.65 -27.95
N THR A 114 2.71 11.51 -29.27
CA THR A 114 2.31 10.27 -29.95
C THR A 114 3.37 9.17 -29.86
N SER A 115 4.62 9.52 -29.58
CA SER A 115 5.74 8.58 -29.43
C SER A 115 5.72 7.77 -28.14
N TYR A 116 4.90 8.15 -27.15
CA TYR A 116 4.79 7.43 -25.87
C TYR A 116 3.48 6.67 -25.80
N ARG A 117 3.54 5.37 -25.49
CA ARG A 117 2.36 4.52 -25.39
C ARG A 117 1.60 4.83 -24.10
N ARG A 118 2.27 5.07 -22.97
CA ARG A 118 1.62 5.26 -21.67
C ARG A 118 1.34 6.73 -21.38
N ASP A 119 0.12 7.04 -20.96
CA ASP A 119 -0.26 8.40 -20.54
C ASP A 119 0.52 8.89 -19.32
N ILE A 120 0.92 7.97 -18.42
CA ILE A 120 1.78 8.31 -17.28
C ILE A 120 3.13 8.87 -17.75
N THR A 121 3.73 8.31 -18.80
CA THR A 121 4.99 8.80 -19.39
C THR A 121 4.81 10.20 -19.93
N LYS A 122 3.74 10.43 -20.70
CA LYS A 122 3.39 11.78 -21.20
C LYS A 122 3.29 12.79 -20.05
N SER A 123 2.67 12.42 -18.93
CA SER A 123 2.57 13.27 -17.73
C SER A 123 3.90 13.52 -17.01
N ARG A 124 4.88 12.63 -17.16
CA ARG A 124 6.23 12.81 -16.59
C ARG A 124 7.12 13.69 -17.47
N TRP A 125 6.78 13.91 -18.74
CA TRP A 125 7.59 14.78 -19.60
C TRP A 125 7.67 16.22 -19.05
N PRO A 126 6.57 16.94 -18.72
CA PRO A 126 6.69 18.31 -18.20
C PRO A 126 7.43 18.40 -16.85
N LYS A 127 7.47 17.29 -16.11
CA LYS A 127 8.11 17.17 -14.81
C LYS A 127 9.63 17.10 -14.91
N PHE A 128 10.14 16.23 -15.78
CA PHE A 128 11.59 16.00 -15.90
C PHE A 128 12.20 16.68 -17.12
N GLN A 129 11.43 16.85 -18.20
CA GLN A 129 11.87 17.42 -19.47
C GLN A 129 11.27 18.81 -19.75
N GLY A 130 10.48 19.37 -18.83
CA GLY A 130 9.86 20.69 -19.00
C GLY A 130 10.86 21.82 -19.29
N PHE A 131 12.14 21.68 -18.89
CA PHE A 131 13.19 22.64 -19.23
C PHE A 131 13.48 22.75 -20.73
N LYS A 132 13.09 21.73 -21.53
CA LYS A 132 13.19 21.76 -23.00
C LYS A 132 12.05 22.54 -23.65
N ASP A 133 10.95 22.79 -22.92
CA ASP A 133 9.82 23.53 -23.47
C ASP A 133 10.21 25.00 -23.72
N PRO A 134 10.02 25.54 -24.94
CA PRO A 134 10.42 26.91 -25.26
C PRO A 134 9.76 27.97 -24.37
N THR A 135 8.51 27.75 -23.95
CA THR A 135 7.80 28.66 -23.05
C THR A 135 8.44 28.65 -21.67
N ILE A 136 8.75 27.48 -21.12
CA ILE A 136 9.44 27.38 -19.81
C ILE A 136 10.82 28.02 -19.90
N ARG A 137 11.62 27.65 -20.91
CA ARG A 137 13.00 28.13 -21.07
C ARG A 137 13.09 29.66 -21.19
N SER A 138 12.18 30.27 -21.95
CA SER A 138 12.18 31.72 -22.17
C SER A 138 11.60 32.52 -21.00
N ASN A 139 10.67 31.94 -20.23
CA ASN A 139 9.87 32.69 -19.25
C ASN A 139 10.21 32.41 -17.79
N CYS A 140 10.91 31.33 -17.48
CA CYS A 140 11.09 30.85 -16.11
C CYS A 140 12.58 30.86 -15.74
N ASP A 141 12.87 31.43 -14.57
CA ASP A 141 14.16 31.30 -13.90
C ASP A 141 14.13 30.10 -12.92
N VAL A 142 12.96 29.79 -12.34
CA VAL A 142 12.71 28.60 -11.51
C VAL A 142 11.36 27.98 -11.85
N VAL A 143 11.30 26.66 -11.89
CA VAL A 143 10.07 25.87 -12.04
C VAL A 143 9.75 25.19 -10.71
N PHE A 144 8.49 25.26 -10.27
CA PHE A 144 7.92 24.43 -9.21
C PHE A 144 6.93 23.46 -9.86
N TYR A 145 7.34 22.21 -10.04
CA TYR A 145 6.43 21.16 -10.49
C TYR A 145 5.64 20.59 -9.31
N PHE A 146 4.36 20.27 -9.52
CA PHE A 146 3.57 19.45 -8.61
C PHE A 146 2.46 18.66 -9.33
N ASP A 147 2.13 17.48 -8.79
CA ASP A 147 0.99 16.69 -9.25
C ASP A 147 -0.33 17.46 -9.09
N GLY A 148 -1.30 17.23 -9.97
CA GLY A 148 -2.49 18.07 -10.11
C GLY A 148 -3.38 18.20 -8.86
N GLN A 149 -3.37 17.18 -8.01
CA GLN A 149 -4.02 17.16 -6.69
C GLN A 149 -3.38 18.06 -5.60
N CYS A 150 -2.24 18.69 -5.88
CA CYS A 150 -1.54 19.56 -4.93
C CYS A 150 -2.08 21.00 -4.95
N GLU A 151 -2.00 21.67 -3.81
CA GLU A 151 -2.39 23.06 -3.62
C GLU A 151 -1.21 23.90 -3.16
N VAL A 152 -1.03 25.07 -3.77
CA VAL A 152 -0.02 26.06 -3.41
C VAL A 152 -0.47 26.86 -2.19
N ILE A 153 0.19 26.66 -1.06
CA ILE A 153 -0.14 27.30 0.24
C ILE A 153 0.94 28.25 0.76
N GLY A 154 2.16 28.21 0.22
CA GLY A 154 3.25 29.10 0.62
C GLY A 154 3.06 30.53 0.10
N SER A 155 3.50 31.55 0.83
CA SER A 155 3.43 32.95 0.41
C SER A 155 4.36 33.27 -0.75
N LYS A 156 4.15 34.42 -1.41
CA LYS A 156 5.09 34.99 -2.39
C LYS A 156 6.55 35.00 -1.91
N SER A 157 6.79 35.41 -0.65
CA SER A 157 8.13 35.43 -0.07
C SER A 157 8.71 34.03 0.15
N ASP A 158 7.88 33.05 0.51
CA ASP A 158 8.36 31.67 0.71
C ASP A 158 8.88 31.08 -0.61
N PHE A 159 8.13 31.24 -1.70
CA PHE A 159 8.55 30.81 -3.03
C PHE A 159 9.77 31.57 -3.54
N TRP A 160 9.85 32.87 -3.25
CA TRP A 160 11.04 33.64 -3.61
C TRP A 160 12.31 33.19 -2.90
N ASN A 161 12.24 32.96 -1.59
CA ASN A 161 13.40 32.54 -0.81
C ASN A 161 13.94 31.21 -1.35
N VAL A 162 13.07 30.23 -1.57
CA VAL A 162 13.45 28.94 -2.15
C VAL A 162 13.97 29.09 -3.58
N SER A 163 13.37 29.97 -4.39
CA SER A 163 13.85 30.23 -5.75
C SER A 163 15.27 30.79 -5.76
N GLN A 164 15.58 31.71 -4.84
CA GLN A 164 16.93 32.27 -4.70
C GLN A 164 17.94 31.21 -4.25
N GLU A 165 17.56 30.33 -3.32
CA GLU A 165 18.42 29.21 -2.90
C GLU A 165 18.72 28.25 -4.06
N ILE A 166 17.71 27.95 -4.89
CA ILE A 166 17.88 27.11 -6.10
C ILE A 166 18.81 27.79 -7.11
N LEU A 167 18.62 29.08 -7.38
CA LEU A 167 19.44 29.81 -8.34
C LEU A 167 20.90 29.98 -7.89
N GLN A 168 21.14 30.04 -6.58
CA GLN A 168 22.48 30.14 -6.00
C GLN A 168 23.15 28.78 -5.79
N SER A 169 22.41 27.68 -5.95
CA SER A 169 22.95 26.33 -5.80
C SER A 169 23.55 25.84 -7.11
N ASP A 170 24.75 25.28 -7.03
CA ASP A 170 25.41 24.61 -8.16
C ASP A 170 24.56 23.50 -8.79
N ILE A 171 23.64 22.93 -8.02
CA ILE A 171 22.79 21.82 -8.46
C ILE A 171 21.54 22.35 -9.17
N GLY A 172 20.95 23.45 -8.67
CA GLY A 172 19.71 24.00 -9.21
C GLY A 172 18.50 23.08 -9.08
N LEU A 173 18.43 22.25 -8.02
CA LEU A 173 17.31 21.34 -7.73
C LEU A 173 16.99 21.36 -6.22
N ALA A 174 15.72 21.39 -5.88
CA ALA A 174 15.22 21.27 -4.52
C ALA A 174 14.08 20.24 -4.43
N GLN A 175 14.17 19.32 -3.47
CA GLN A 175 13.19 18.25 -3.24
C GLN A 175 12.96 18.01 -1.75
N MET A 176 11.82 17.42 -1.42
CA MET A 176 11.60 16.91 -0.07
C MET A 176 12.07 15.45 0.01
N LEU A 177 12.68 15.08 1.13
CA LEU A 177 12.98 13.67 1.42
C LEU A 177 11.66 12.88 1.54
N HIS A 178 11.66 11.63 1.10
CA HIS A 178 10.48 10.79 1.20
C HIS A 178 10.10 10.57 2.69
N PRO A 179 8.86 10.85 3.11
CA PRO A 179 8.48 10.87 4.53
C PRO A 179 8.46 9.47 5.15
N LYS A 180 8.28 8.42 4.33
CA LYS A 180 8.41 7.03 4.78
C LYS A 180 9.87 6.54 4.79
N GLY A 181 10.81 7.38 4.37
CA GLY A 181 12.22 7.03 4.21
C GLY A 181 12.44 5.77 3.35
N GLY A 182 13.50 5.05 3.70
CA GLY A 182 13.90 3.81 3.06
C GLY A 182 14.68 4.03 1.77
N ASP A 183 14.95 2.90 1.11
CA ASP A 183 15.71 2.80 -0.12
C ASP A 183 14.82 2.51 -1.35
N VAL A 184 15.47 2.38 -2.50
CA VAL A 184 14.91 1.98 -3.80
C VAL A 184 14.10 0.68 -3.67
N GLU A 185 14.64 -0.32 -2.99
CA GLU A 185 13.96 -1.61 -2.85
C GLU A 185 12.69 -1.50 -1.98
N SER A 186 12.78 -0.77 -0.88
CA SER A 186 11.66 -0.47 0.00
C SER A 186 10.57 0.33 -0.72
N GLU A 187 10.95 1.24 -1.62
CA GLU A 187 10.00 1.97 -2.45
C GLU A 187 9.28 1.04 -3.44
N PHE A 188 9.99 0.12 -4.11
CA PHE A 188 9.34 -0.87 -4.98
C PHE A 188 8.36 -1.78 -4.21
N LYS A 189 8.70 -2.20 -3.00
CA LYS A 189 7.77 -2.94 -2.13
C LYS A 189 6.50 -2.14 -1.85
N ARG A 190 6.64 -0.84 -1.55
CA ARG A 190 5.49 0.06 -1.36
C ARG A 190 4.67 0.26 -2.62
N ILE A 191 5.33 0.40 -3.77
CA ILE A 191 4.68 0.52 -5.08
C ILE A 191 3.77 -0.68 -5.36
N LEU A 192 4.28 -1.90 -5.16
CA LEU A 192 3.51 -3.13 -5.34
C LEU A 192 2.37 -3.24 -4.32
N MET A 193 2.64 -2.96 -3.04
CA MET A 193 1.64 -2.97 -1.97
C MET A 193 0.50 -1.97 -2.23
N ASP A 194 0.80 -0.80 -2.76
CA ASP A 194 -0.20 0.24 -3.08
C ASP A 194 -0.86 0.03 -4.47
N SER A 195 -0.53 -1.09 -5.15
CA SER A 195 -0.95 -1.43 -6.53
C SER A 195 -0.70 -0.29 -7.53
N LYS A 196 0.44 0.39 -7.36
CA LYS A 196 0.88 1.52 -8.19
C LYS A 196 1.75 1.10 -9.37
N ASP A 197 1.93 -0.20 -9.56
CA ASP A 197 2.60 -0.83 -10.68
C ASP A 197 2.34 -2.34 -10.65
N ILE A 198 2.83 -3.04 -11.66
CA ILE A 198 2.79 -4.49 -11.79
C ILE A 198 4.14 -5.13 -11.46
N LEU A 199 4.10 -6.37 -11.00
CA LEU A 199 5.29 -7.10 -10.56
C LEU A 199 6.32 -7.29 -11.68
N SER A 200 5.86 -7.52 -12.90
CA SER A 200 6.70 -7.72 -14.09
C SER A 200 7.57 -6.49 -14.37
N ASN A 201 7.00 -5.29 -14.34
CA ASN A 201 7.74 -4.03 -14.54
C ASN A 201 8.71 -3.73 -13.41
N VAL A 202 8.29 -3.93 -12.15
CA VAL A 202 9.18 -3.74 -10.99
C VAL A 202 10.39 -4.68 -11.05
N LYS A 203 10.20 -5.94 -11.47
CA LYS A 203 11.31 -6.89 -11.67
C LYS A 203 12.29 -6.42 -12.75
N LYS A 204 11.78 -5.89 -13.87
CA LYS A 204 12.62 -5.32 -14.94
C LYS A 204 13.43 -4.12 -14.44
N SER A 205 12.82 -3.21 -13.69
CA SER A 205 13.54 -2.09 -13.08
C SER A 205 14.63 -2.55 -12.12
N PHE A 206 14.35 -3.55 -11.26
CA PHE A 206 15.38 -4.11 -10.39
C PHE A 206 16.54 -4.71 -11.17
N ALA A 207 16.24 -5.52 -12.20
CA ALA A 207 17.27 -6.15 -13.02
C ALA A 207 18.17 -5.09 -13.67
N TRP A 208 17.58 -4.03 -14.23
CA TRP A 208 18.33 -2.92 -14.82
C TRP A 208 19.17 -2.15 -13.80
N LEU A 209 18.61 -1.84 -12.62
CA LEU A 209 19.35 -1.16 -11.55
C LEU A 209 20.53 -2.00 -11.05
N HIS A 210 20.33 -3.29 -10.83
CA HIS A 210 21.39 -4.20 -10.39
C HIS A 210 22.47 -4.43 -11.45
N SER A 211 22.20 -4.17 -12.72
CA SER A 211 23.22 -4.24 -13.78
C SER A 211 24.06 -2.97 -13.90
N GLN A 212 23.82 -1.94 -13.07
CA GLN A 212 24.65 -0.74 -13.04
C GLN A 212 25.76 -0.88 -12.00
N ASP A 213 27.01 -0.65 -12.40
CA ASP A 213 28.19 -0.85 -11.53
C ASP A 213 28.20 0.02 -10.27
N ASP A 214 27.59 1.22 -10.36
CA ASP A 214 27.50 2.20 -9.30
C ASP A 214 26.20 2.12 -8.49
N TYR A 215 25.28 1.20 -8.81
CA TYR A 215 24.08 1.04 -8.00
C TYR A 215 24.41 0.59 -6.57
N ARG A 216 23.70 1.18 -5.61
CA ARG A 216 23.79 0.88 -4.17
C ARG A 216 22.38 0.74 -3.62
N GLN A 217 22.18 -0.20 -2.69
CA GLN A 217 20.86 -0.40 -2.10
C GLN A 217 20.43 0.83 -1.28
N ASN A 218 21.33 1.45 -0.51
CA ASN A 218 21.02 2.51 0.46
C ASN A 218 20.83 3.93 -0.15
N ILE A 219 20.35 4.03 -1.39
CA ILE A 219 20.11 5.32 -2.06
C ILE A 219 18.91 6.04 -1.42
N PRO A 220 19.06 7.31 -0.98
CA PRO A 220 17.94 8.08 -0.42
C PRO A 220 16.83 8.33 -1.43
N ILE A 221 15.58 8.10 -1.02
CA ILE A 221 14.40 8.40 -1.84
C ILE A 221 13.88 9.81 -1.55
N TYR A 222 13.62 10.56 -2.60
CA TYR A 222 12.98 11.87 -2.56
C TYR A 222 11.53 11.80 -3.05
N GLN A 223 10.70 12.74 -2.60
CA GLN A 223 9.36 12.89 -3.14
C GLN A 223 9.42 13.53 -4.52
N ASN A 224 8.83 12.85 -5.49
CA ASN A 224 8.60 13.41 -6.82
C ASN A 224 7.20 14.03 -6.96
N LYS A 225 6.37 14.01 -5.92
CA LYS A 225 5.03 14.60 -5.97
C LYS A 225 5.07 16.12 -6.23
N TYR A 226 6.09 16.78 -5.70
CA TYR A 226 6.43 18.16 -6.00
C TYR A 226 7.93 18.37 -5.82
N PHE A 227 8.52 19.19 -6.68
CA PHE A 227 9.89 19.64 -6.56
C PHE A 227 10.12 20.91 -7.36
N ALA A 228 11.26 21.55 -7.15
CA ALA A 228 11.60 22.78 -7.84
C ALA A 228 13.00 22.72 -8.45
N TYR A 229 13.18 23.35 -9.61
CA TYR A 229 14.45 23.33 -10.31
C TYR A 229 14.70 24.60 -11.13
N ASN A 230 15.97 24.91 -11.35
CA ASN A 230 16.41 25.91 -12.32
C ASN A 230 16.46 25.24 -13.71
N PRO A 231 15.60 25.64 -14.68
CA PRO A 231 15.58 25.03 -16.00
C PRO A 231 16.88 25.27 -16.79
N HIS A 232 17.75 26.18 -16.35
CA HIS A 232 19.06 26.47 -16.97
C HIS A 232 20.23 25.78 -16.25
N SER A 233 19.99 25.01 -15.19
CA SER A 233 21.06 24.27 -14.50
C SER A 233 21.52 23.08 -15.34
N SER A 234 22.77 23.11 -15.80
CA SER A 234 23.37 22.01 -16.56
C SER A 234 23.42 20.70 -15.76
N LYS A 235 23.63 20.77 -14.43
CA LYS A 235 23.60 19.58 -13.56
C LYS A 235 22.21 18.95 -13.53
N PHE A 236 21.15 19.75 -13.30
CA PHE A 236 19.78 19.25 -13.32
C PHE A 236 19.42 18.65 -14.69
N GLN A 237 19.71 19.37 -15.78
CA GLN A 237 19.43 18.91 -17.13
C GLN A 237 20.13 17.57 -17.43
N LYS A 238 21.38 17.40 -16.99
CA LYS A 238 22.13 16.15 -17.16
C LYS A 238 21.44 14.97 -16.47
N VAL A 239 21.10 15.11 -15.19
CA VAL A 239 20.39 14.07 -14.42
C VAL A 239 19.02 13.77 -15.04
N ALA A 240 18.28 14.82 -15.39
CA ALA A 240 16.94 14.71 -15.96
C ALA A 240 16.94 14.06 -17.34
N ASN A 241 17.95 14.32 -18.17
CA ASN A 241 18.14 13.64 -19.47
C ASN A 241 18.48 12.16 -19.27
N PHE A 242 19.41 11.82 -18.38
CA PHE A 242 19.73 10.41 -18.09
C PHE A 242 18.50 9.63 -17.61
N PHE A 243 17.78 10.19 -16.62
CA PHE A 243 16.52 9.63 -16.15
C PHE A 243 15.55 9.41 -17.32
N TRP A 244 15.33 10.45 -18.14
CA TRP A 244 14.33 10.41 -19.19
C TRP A 244 14.69 9.42 -20.29
N ASN A 245 15.96 9.35 -20.69
CA ASN A 245 16.43 8.45 -21.74
C ASN A 245 16.09 6.99 -21.44
N HIS A 246 16.14 6.57 -20.17
CA HIS A 246 15.70 5.24 -19.78
C HIS A 246 14.17 5.18 -19.56
N TYR A 247 13.62 6.09 -18.77
CA TYR A 247 12.20 6.09 -18.40
C TYR A 247 11.26 6.14 -19.62
N SER A 248 11.64 6.86 -20.67
CA SER A 248 10.83 7.00 -21.88
C SER A 248 10.79 5.78 -22.78
N LEU A 249 11.62 4.75 -22.49
CA LEU A 249 11.54 3.46 -23.18
C LEU A 249 10.27 2.70 -22.80
N GLU A 250 9.67 3.02 -21.64
CA GLU A 250 8.46 2.36 -21.14
C GLU A 250 8.62 0.83 -20.99
N GLU A 251 9.84 0.38 -20.71
CA GLU A 251 10.17 -1.04 -20.56
C GLU A 251 10.03 -1.53 -19.11
N ASP A 252 10.02 -0.61 -18.15
CA ASP A 252 10.12 -0.88 -16.73
C ASP A 252 9.02 -0.15 -15.92
N SER A 253 9.21 -0.02 -14.60
CA SER A 253 8.27 0.59 -13.65
C SER A 253 7.71 1.95 -14.11
N TRP A 254 6.39 2.11 -13.99
CA TRP A 254 5.63 3.34 -14.25
C TRP A 254 5.87 4.39 -13.16
N ARG A 255 6.52 3.98 -12.08
CA ARG A 255 6.89 4.86 -10.97
C ARG A 255 8.27 5.43 -11.22
N ASP A 256 8.31 6.76 -11.26
CA ASP A 256 9.48 7.57 -11.50
C ASP A 256 10.42 7.65 -10.29
N GLN A 257 9.94 7.39 -9.08
CA GLN A 257 10.69 7.64 -7.83
C GLN A 257 11.95 6.78 -7.68
N PRO A 258 11.91 5.44 -7.90
CA PRO A 258 13.09 4.60 -7.77
C PRO A 258 14.20 4.97 -8.77
N LEU A 259 13.83 5.09 -10.06
CA LEU A 259 14.77 5.45 -11.11
C LEU A 259 15.32 6.87 -10.92
N TRP A 260 14.48 7.82 -10.51
CA TRP A 260 14.95 9.19 -10.23
C TRP A 260 15.95 9.26 -9.07
N ALA A 261 15.71 8.50 -8.00
CA ALA A 261 16.65 8.42 -6.88
C ALA A 261 17.99 7.85 -7.32
N TYR A 262 17.99 6.80 -8.16
CA TYR A 262 19.21 6.28 -8.76
C TYR A 262 19.89 7.31 -9.68
N SER A 263 19.16 8.01 -10.55
CA SER A 263 19.74 9.04 -11.42
C SER A 263 20.45 10.14 -10.62
N LEU A 264 19.88 10.55 -9.48
CA LEU A 264 20.54 11.50 -8.58
C LEU A 264 21.83 10.91 -7.99
N HIS A 265 21.79 9.65 -7.55
CA HIS A 265 22.96 8.94 -7.03
C HIS A 265 24.08 8.83 -8.06
N HIS A 266 23.76 8.40 -9.28
CA HIS A 266 24.70 8.19 -10.39
C HIS A 266 25.53 9.45 -10.71
N PHE A 267 24.91 10.63 -10.62
CA PHE A 267 25.62 11.91 -10.84
C PHE A 267 26.09 12.60 -9.55
N ASN A 268 26.03 11.91 -8.41
CA ASN A 268 26.35 12.45 -7.10
C ASN A 268 25.64 13.79 -6.80
N VAL A 269 24.34 13.83 -7.10
CA VAL A 269 23.49 15.00 -6.91
C VAL A 269 22.66 14.84 -5.64
N THR A 270 22.85 15.75 -4.69
CA THR A 270 22.01 15.86 -3.49
C THR A 270 21.13 17.12 -3.61
N PRO A 271 19.81 16.99 -3.83
CA PRO A 271 18.90 18.13 -3.90
C PRO A 271 18.96 19.01 -2.64
N LEU A 272 18.71 20.32 -2.79
CA LEU A 272 18.38 21.17 -1.65
C LEU A 272 17.13 20.62 -0.96
N LEU A 273 17.19 20.44 0.36
CA LEU A 273 16.06 19.91 1.12
C LEU A 273 14.99 20.98 1.30
N LEU A 274 13.81 20.74 0.74
CA LEU A 274 12.63 21.54 1.00
C LEU A 274 12.12 21.22 2.41
N SER A 275 12.59 21.99 3.38
CA SER A 275 12.24 21.86 4.81
C SER A 275 10.81 22.31 5.13
N ASN A 276 10.18 23.05 4.22
CA ASN A 276 8.91 23.72 4.48
C ASN A 276 7.73 22.97 3.84
N THR A 277 7.05 22.14 4.65
CA THR A 277 5.75 21.54 4.31
C THR A 277 4.64 22.59 4.05
N LYS A 278 4.95 23.88 4.24
CA LYS A 278 4.02 24.99 4.02
C LYS A 278 4.04 25.58 2.61
N LEU A 279 4.86 25.07 1.67
CA LEU A 279 4.81 25.56 0.28
C LEU A 279 3.64 24.97 -0.50
N ILE A 280 3.51 23.64 -0.44
CA ILE A 280 2.57 22.87 -1.24
C ILE A 280 1.93 21.81 -0.33
N ARG A 281 0.62 21.67 -0.41
CA ARG A 281 -0.18 20.73 0.39
C ARG A 281 -0.92 19.74 -0.49
N ASP A 282 -0.97 18.49 -0.06
CA ASP A 282 -1.79 17.46 -0.69
C ASP A 282 -3.29 17.67 -0.40
N LYS A 283 -4.12 17.69 -1.45
CA LYS A 283 -5.58 17.65 -1.33
C LYS A 283 -6.10 16.31 -1.84
N TRP A 284 -6.21 15.35 -0.94
CA TRP A 284 -6.74 14.01 -1.26
C TRP A 284 -8.13 14.04 -1.91
N LYS A 285 -8.96 15.03 -1.59
CA LYS A 285 -10.29 15.22 -2.22
C LYS A 285 -10.23 15.65 -3.69
N HIS A 286 -9.06 16.03 -4.18
CA HIS A 286 -8.85 16.48 -5.56
C HIS A 286 -8.27 15.39 -6.46
N ARG A 287 -8.04 14.17 -5.92
CA ARG A 287 -7.52 13.07 -6.72
C ARG A 287 -8.57 12.58 -7.70
N GLY A 288 -8.13 12.25 -8.91
CA GLY A 288 -8.94 11.54 -9.89
C GLY A 288 -9.39 10.16 -9.38
N ILE A 289 -10.51 9.65 -9.94
CA ILE A 289 -11.23 8.45 -9.47
C ILE A 289 -10.38 7.17 -9.55
N ASN A 290 -9.40 7.11 -10.46
CA ASN A 290 -8.63 5.89 -10.71
C ASN A 290 -7.55 5.59 -9.64
N GLY A 291 -7.27 6.52 -8.71
CA GLY A 291 -6.30 6.30 -7.64
C GLY A 291 -4.91 5.87 -8.10
N HIS A 292 -4.54 6.08 -9.37
CA HIS A 292 -3.30 5.59 -10.01
C HIS A 292 -3.04 4.09 -9.78
N ARG A 293 -4.07 3.26 -9.88
CA ARG A 293 -3.92 1.79 -9.87
C ARG A 293 -3.82 1.26 -11.29
N TYR A 294 -3.07 0.17 -11.40
CA TYR A 294 -2.48 -0.26 -12.65
C TYR A 294 -2.42 -1.78 -12.70
N ASP A 295 -2.82 -2.34 -13.83
CA ASP A 295 -2.84 -3.78 -14.10
C ASP A 295 -2.13 -4.08 -15.42
N GLU A 296 -1.94 -5.37 -15.75
CA GLU A 296 -1.28 -5.79 -16.99
C GLU A 296 -2.00 -5.24 -18.24
N ALA A 297 -3.34 -5.10 -18.18
CA ALA A 297 -4.13 -4.54 -19.29
C ALA A 297 -3.81 -3.06 -19.54
N ALA A 298 -3.55 -2.28 -18.49
CA ALA A 298 -3.18 -0.88 -18.60
C ALA A 298 -1.79 -0.66 -19.24
N ASP A 299 -0.94 -1.69 -19.38
CA ASP A 299 0.34 -1.54 -20.06
C ASP A 299 0.20 -1.39 -21.58
N GLY A 300 -0.99 -1.61 -22.14
CA GLY A 300 -1.19 -1.56 -23.60
C GLY A 300 -0.44 -2.68 -24.34
N LEU A 301 0.19 -3.61 -23.61
CA LEU A 301 0.44 -4.96 -24.08
C LEU A 301 -0.90 -5.68 -24.11
N SER A 302 -1.78 -5.24 -25.01
CA SER A 302 -2.78 -6.13 -25.57
C SER A 302 -1.99 -7.26 -26.18
N THR A 303 -1.72 -8.31 -25.41
CA THR A 303 -1.62 -9.64 -25.95
C THR A 303 -2.92 -9.81 -26.72
N THR A 304 -2.87 -9.57 -28.04
CA THR A 304 -3.68 -10.36 -28.96
C THR A 304 -3.60 -11.74 -28.41
N SER A 305 -4.77 -12.24 -28.02
CA SER A 305 -4.96 -13.49 -27.32
C SER A 305 -4.45 -14.66 -28.15
N GLN A 306 -3.13 -14.82 -28.28
CA GLN A 306 -2.53 -16.04 -27.80
C GLN A 306 -2.80 -16.05 -26.30
N THR A 307 -3.96 -16.60 -25.95
CA THR A 307 -3.98 -17.61 -24.91
C THR A 307 -2.91 -18.64 -25.29
N SER A 308 -1.63 -18.29 -25.07
CA SER A 308 -0.77 -19.23 -24.38
C SER A 308 -1.60 -19.54 -23.16
N SER A 309 -2.22 -20.72 -23.18
CA SER A 309 -2.71 -21.31 -21.97
C SER A 309 -1.52 -21.22 -21.03
N PHE A 310 -1.55 -20.27 -20.08
CA PHE A 310 -0.91 -20.53 -18.82
C PHE A 310 -1.44 -21.91 -18.46
N ASN A 311 -0.59 -22.92 -18.60
CA ASN A 311 -0.87 -24.23 -18.06
C ASN A 311 -0.81 -24.03 -16.55
N VAL A 312 -1.89 -23.47 -16.00
CA VAL A 312 -2.24 -23.42 -14.57
C VAL A 312 -2.54 -24.84 -14.08
N THR A 313 -2.26 -25.86 -14.89
CA THR A 313 -2.49 -27.27 -14.61
C THR A 313 -1.74 -27.80 -13.40
N ASP A 314 -0.88 -27.02 -12.73
CA ASP A 314 -0.11 -27.46 -11.54
C ASP A 314 -0.13 -26.48 -10.35
N MET A 315 -1.08 -25.53 -10.27
CA MET A 315 -1.15 -24.60 -9.12
C MET A 315 -2.06 -25.12 -8.01
N GLU A 316 -1.54 -25.25 -6.79
CA GLU A 316 -2.35 -25.49 -5.58
C GLU A 316 -2.78 -24.16 -4.96
N LEU A 317 -4.10 -23.93 -4.92
CA LEU A 317 -4.72 -22.82 -4.19
C LEU A 317 -5.20 -23.35 -2.84
N CYS A 318 -4.77 -22.69 -1.76
CA CYS A 318 -5.17 -23.04 -0.42
C CYS A 318 -6.10 -22.00 0.16
N PHE A 319 -7.26 -22.43 0.62
CA PHE A 319 -8.23 -21.57 1.25
C PHE A 319 -8.16 -21.75 2.77
N ILE A 320 -7.92 -20.67 3.49
CA ILE A 320 -7.80 -20.65 4.94
C ILE A 320 -9.03 -19.95 5.50
N HIS A 321 -9.93 -20.73 6.12
CA HIS A 321 -11.07 -20.20 6.85
C HIS A 321 -10.67 -19.89 8.28
N ILE A 322 -10.69 -18.60 8.62
CA ILE A 322 -10.37 -18.11 9.95
C ILE A 322 -11.68 -17.92 10.72
N GLY A 323 -12.13 -18.97 11.40
CA GLY A 323 -13.39 -19.01 12.15
C GLY A 323 -14.45 -19.94 11.54
N MET A 324 -15.37 -20.42 12.38
CA MET A 324 -16.13 -21.65 12.11
C MET A 324 -17.42 -21.51 11.30
N THR A 325 -17.91 -20.30 11.02
CA THR A 325 -19.35 -20.13 10.75
C THR A 325 -19.68 -19.24 9.54
N GLY A 326 -18.93 -19.38 8.45
CA GLY A 326 -19.23 -18.69 7.18
C GLY A 326 -18.67 -19.35 5.93
N GLY A 327 -17.64 -20.22 6.11
CA GLY A 327 -17.01 -20.92 5.00
C GLY A 327 -17.92 -21.87 4.24
N ASP A 328 -18.92 -22.45 4.90
CA ASP A 328 -19.86 -23.39 4.29
C ASP A 328 -20.62 -22.82 3.07
N ARG A 329 -20.86 -21.50 3.03
CA ARG A 329 -21.49 -20.84 1.87
C ARG A 329 -20.52 -20.71 0.70
N VAL A 330 -19.28 -20.24 0.97
CA VAL A 330 -18.19 -20.19 -0.02
C VAL A 330 -17.89 -21.61 -0.54
N ARG A 331 -17.87 -22.60 0.36
CA ARG A 331 -17.70 -24.03 0.08
C ARG A 331 -18.72 -24.53 -0.95
N THR A 332 -19.97 -24.11 -0.82
CA THR A 332 -21.05 -24.59 -1.71
C THR A 332 -20.98 -23.91 -3.08
N GLN A 333 -20.58 -22.64 -3.13
CA GLN A 333 -20.48 -21.87 -4.38
C GLN A 333 -19.18 -22.13 -5.16
N PHE A 334 -18.07 -22.48 -4.50
CA PHE A 334 -16.75 -22.58 -5.14
C PHE A 334 -16.12 -23.97 -5.09
N ALA A 335 -16.47 -24.86 -4.13
CA ALA A 335 -15.66 -26.04 -3.86
C ALA A 335 -16.08 -27.32 -4.58
N ASN A 336 -17.37 -27.64 -4.71
CA ASN A 336 -17.78 -28.96 -5.24
C ASN A 336 -19.25 -29.03 -5.64
N GLY A 337 -19.51 -29.47 -6.88
CA GLY A 337 -20.81 -29.90 -7.41
C GLY A 337 -21.33 -31.22 -6.79
N LYS A 338 -21.41 -31.29 -5.46
CA LYS A 338 -22.07 -32.39 -4.72
C LYS A 338 -23.28 -31.94 -3.90
N SER A 339 -23.61 -30.65 -3.91
CA SER A 339 -25.01 -30.27 -3.68
C SER A 339 -25.81 -30.76 -4.89
N LYS A 340 -26.83 -31.60 -4.68
CA LYS A 340 -27.72 -32.10 -5.75
C LYS A 340 -28.46 -30.98 -6.52
N ILE A 341 -28.23 -29.72 -6.18
CA ILE A 341 -29.02 -28.59 -6.67
C ILE A 341 -28.20 -27.61 -7.52
N TYR A 342 -26.86 -27.62 -7.49
CA TYR A 342 -26.09 -26.70 -8.35
C TYR A 342 -24.67 -27.19 -8.67
N ASN A 343 -24.30 -27.17 -9.95
CA ASN A 343 -22.92 -27.30 -10.41
C ASN A 343 -22.38 -25.88 -10.65
N PRO A 344 -21.63 -25.28 -9.71
CA PRO A 344 -20.94 -24.04 -10.02
C PRO A 344 -19.96 -24.26 -11.19
N PRO A 345 -19.67 -23.22 -12.00
CA PRO A 345 -18.66 -23.33 -13.03
C PRO A 345 -17.35 -23.76 -12.38
N LYS A 346 -16.90 -24.98 -12.68
CA LYS A 346 -15.56 -25.45 -12.28
C LYS A 346 -14.58 -24.38 -12.73
N LEU A 347 -13.80 -23.81 -11.81
CA LEU A 347 -12.61 -23.05 -12.17
C LEU A 347 -11.76 -23.99 -13.05
N PRO A 348 -11.66 -23.80 -14.38
CA PRO A 348 -11.24 -24.86 -15.30
C PRO A 348 -9.78 -25.30 -15.10
N THR A 349 -9.04 -24.60 -14.25
CA THR A 349 -7.60 -24.62 -14.17
C THR A 349 -7.01 -24.99 -12.81
N LEU A 350 -7.78 -25.05 -11.72
CA LEU A 350 -7.23 -25.38 -10.39
C LEU A 350 -7.29 -26.90 -10.13
N ARG A 351 -6.13 -27.57 -10.11
CA ARG A 351 -6.03 -29.03 -9.92
C ARG A 351 -6.31 -29.49 -8.50
N LEU A 352 -5.95 -28.69 -7.49
CA LEU A 352 -6.06 -29.11 -6.09
C LEU A 352 -6.60 -27.99 -5.20
N TRP A 353 -7.68 -28.32 -4.50
CA TRP A 353 -8.40 -27.46 -3.59
C TRP A 353 -8.14 -27.97 -2.16
N LYS A 354 -7.32 -27.25 -1.39
CA LYS A 354 -7.03 -27.58 0.02
C LYS A 354 -7.64 -26.53 0.94
N GLU A 355 -8.66 -26.94 1.66
CA GLU A 355 -9.34 -26.13 2.65
C GLU A 355 -8.73 -26.37 4.02
N PHE A 356 -8.31 -25.30 4.67
CA PHE A 356 -7.83 -25.34 6.03
C PHE A 356 -8.84 -24.63 6.92
N HIS A 357 -9.49 -25.41 7.77
CA HIS A 357 -10.29 -24.84 8.83
C HIS A 357 -9.45 -24.75 10.09
N THR A 358 -9.45 -23.58 10.69
CA THR A 358 -8.76 -23.37 11.93
C THR A 358 -9.31 -24.26 13.06
N ASN A 359 -10.60 -24.65 13.04
CA ASN A 359 -11.20 -25.52 14.07
C ASN A 359 -10.74 -27.00 14.02
N GLN A 360 -10.15 -27.47 12.92
CA GLN A 360 -9.60 -28.81 12.83
C GLN A 360 -8.27 -28.79 13.57
N LEU A 361 -8.30 -29.29 14.80
CA LEU A 361 -7.30 -29.26 15.89
C LEU A 361 -5.84 -29.70 15.55
N GLY A 362 -5.46 -29.80 14.27
CA GLY A 362 -4.11 -30.14 13.84
C GLY A 362 -3.62 -29.60 12.49
N MET A 363 -4.28 -28.64 11.82
CA MET A 363 -4.14 -28.53 10.35
C MET A 363 -3.64 -27.22 9.71
N LEU A 364 -3.04 -26.27 10.42
CA LEU A 364 -2.12 -25.32 9.77
C LEU A 364 -0.70 -25.58 10.24
N ARG A 365 -0.19 -26.78 9.94
CA ARG A 365 1.25 -27.00 10.05
C ARG A 365 1.92 -26.24 8.93
N SER A 366 3.07 -25.63 9.18
CA SER A 366 3.92 -25.04 8.13
C SER A 366 4.07 -26.01 6.95
N SER A 367 4.26 -27.31 7.23
CA SER A 367 4.32 -28.38 6.23
C SER A 367 3.05 -28.54 5.39
N SER A 368 1.86 -28.35 5.96
CA SER A 368 0.59 -28.45 5.22
C SER A 368 0.41 -27.33 4.21
N VAL A 369 1.01 -26.16 4.46
CA VAL A 369 0.90 -24.97 3.60
C VAL A 369 2.13 -24.78 2.70
N LYS A 370 3.21 -25.56 2.91
CA LYS A 370 4.42 -25.51 2.07
C LYS A 370 4.13 -25.73 0.59
N HIS A 371 3.14 -26.55 0.27
CA HIS A 371 2.73 -26.89 -1.10
C HIS A 371 1.76 -25.87 -1.72
N CYS A 372 1.19 -24.97 -0.92
CA CYS A 372 0.31 -23.92 -1.42
C CYS A 372 1.12 -22.89 -2.19
N ASN A 373 0.82 -22.74 -3.47
CA ASN A 373 1.38 -21.67 -4.29
C ASN A 373 0.73 -20.34 -3.93
N TYR A 374 -0.56 -20.38 -3.60
CA TYR A 374 -1.36 -19.21 -3.26
C TYR A 374 -2.28 -19.50 -2.08
N ILE A 375 -2.56 -18.46 -1.31
CA ILE A 375 -3.35 -18.50 -0.09
C ILE A 375 -4.50 -17.50 -0.23
N VAL A 376 -5.71 -17.96 0.02
CA VAL A 376 -6.89 -17.12 0.19
C VAL A 376 -7.29 -17.23 1.64
N ALA A 377 -7.38 -16.12 2.37
CA ALA A 377 -7.87 -16.12 3.74
C ALA A 377 -9.28 -15.52 3.80
N TRP A 378 -10.15 -16.09 4.61
CA TRP A 378 -11.45 -15.47 4.92
C TRP A 378 -11.57 -15.28 6.41
N VAL A 379 -11.75 -14.03 6.82
CA VAL A 379 -11.76 -13.62 8.23
C VAL A 379 -13.15 -13.16 8.64
N ARG A 380 -13.49 -13.47 9.89
CA ARG A 380 -14.69 -12.96 10.57
C ARG A 380 -14.27 -11.99 11.66
N ASP A 381 -15.10 -11.00 11.93
CA ASP A 381 -14.99 -10.09 13.07
C ASP A 381 -14.84 -10.93 14.36
N PRO A 382 -13.81 -10.66 15.19
CA PRO A 382 -13.52 -11.48 16.35
C PRO A 382 -14.69 -11.53 17.35
N VAL A 383 -15.43 -10.43 17.50
CA VAL A 383 -16.58 -10.35 18.41
C VAL A 383 -17.72 -11.20 17.87
N GLU A 384 -18.08 -11.05 16.60
CA GLU A 384 -19.15 -11.86 16.00
C GLU A 384 -18.84 -13.36 16.04
N ARG A 385 -17.58 -13.72 15.81
CA ARG A 385 -17.10 -15.10 15.99
C ARG A 385 -17.28 -15.58 17.42
N SER A 386 -16.90 -14.78 18.41
CA SER A 386 -16.98 -15.16 19.83
C SER A 386 -18.42 -15.31 20.30
N VAL A 387 -19.33 -14.48 19.77
CA VAL A 387 -20.77 -14.60 20.01
C VAL A 387 -21.31 -15.90 19.41
N ALA A 388 -20.97 -16.20 18.16
CA ALA A 388 -21.39 -17.45 17.50
C ALA A 388 -20.86 -18.68 18.27
N ALA A 389 -19.56 -18.70 18.60
CA ALA A 389 -18.93 -19.77 19.37
C ALA A 389 -19.60 -20.00 20.74
N TYR A 390 -20.03 -18.92 21.41
CA TYR A 390 -20.77 -19.02 22.65
C TYR A 390 -22.14 -19.66 22.41
N LYS A 391 -22.91 -19.21 21.40
CA LYS A 391 -24.23 -19.77 21.09
C LYS A 391 -24.15 -21.26 20.71
N ASP A 392 -23.24 -21.61 19.81
CA ASP A 392 -23.02 -22.99 19.34
C ASP A 392 -22.69 -23.92 20.51
N PHE A 393 -21.82 -23.47 21.42
CA PHE A 393 -21.45 -24.23 22.62
C PHE A 393 -22.65 -24.57 23.52
N PHE A 394 -23.68 -23.73 23.55
CA PHE A 394 -24.91 -24.00 24.30
C PHE A 394 -25.94 -24.81 23.51
N GLN A 395 -25.86 -24.85 22.17
CA GLN A 395 -26.77 -25.56 21.29
C GLN A 395 -26.33 -27.02 21.01
N GLU A 396 -25.03 -27.30 20.82
CA GLU A 396 -24.47 -28.60 20.37
C GLU A 396 -24.63 -29.78 21.36
N SER A 397 -25.25 -29.58 22.52
CA SER A 397 -25.27 -30.58 23.60
C SER A 397 -26.18 -31.80 23.41
N SER A 398 -26.82 -31.98 22.25
CA SER A 398 -27.79 -33.07 22.03
C SER A 398 -27.27 -34.25 21.21
N GLN A 399 -26.14 -34.14 20.50
CA GLN A 399 -25.72 -35.20 19.56
C GLN A 399 -24.20 -35.46 19.57
N ASN A 400 -23.83 -36.70 19.92
CA ASN A 400 -22.58 -37.37 19.52
C ASN A 400 -21.22 -36.84 20.01
N SER A 401 -20.97 -36.79 21.32
CA SER A 401 -19.59 -36.70 21.84
C SER A 401 -19.26 -37.79 22.88
N SER A 402 -17.97 -38.15 22.95
CA SER A 402 -17.42 -39.14 23.90
C SER A 402 -17.75 -38.78 25.36
N LYS A 403 -18.09 -39.80 26.19
CA LYS A 403 -18.48 -39.64 27.61
C LYS A 403 -17.52 -38.75 28.43
N THR A 404 -16.23 -38.81 28.16
CA THR A 404 -15.20 -38.05 28.89
C THR A 404 -15.15 -36.58 28.49
N LEU A 405 -15.31 -36.29 27.18
CA LEU A 405 -15.37 -34.92 26.66
C LEU A 405 -16.65 -34.21 27.14
N LEU A 406 -17.77 -34.94 27.14
CA LEU A 406 -19.06 -34.48 27.68
C LEU A 406 -18.95 -34.03 29.14
N GLY A 407 -18.21 -34.76 29.97
CA GLY A 407 -18.04 -34.40 31.39
C GLY A 407 -17.38 -33.03 31.59
N ASN A 408 -16.32 -32.75 30.82
CA ASN A 408 -15.59 -31.47 30.89
C ASN A 408 -16.40 -30.32 30.29
N LEU A 409 -17.07 -30.55 29.15
CA LEU A 409 -17.94 -29.54 28.51
C LEU A 409 -19.15 -29.21 29.40
N ARG A 410 -19.73 -30.20 30.09
CA ARG A 410 -20.83 -29.98 31.04
C ARG A 410 -20.41 -29.15 32.24
N LYS A 411 -19.23 -29.43 32.81
CA LYS A 411 -18.65 -28.61 33.90
C LYS A 411 -18.39 -27.17 33.43
N LEU A 412 -17.85 -27.00 32.22
CA LEU A 412 -17.60 -25.68 31.63
C LEU A 412 -18.92 -24.92 31.41
N ARG A 413 -19.95 -25.58 30.87
CA ARG A 413 -21.27 -25.00 30.65
C ARG A 413 -21.94 -24.56 31.95
N ASN A 414 -21.87 -25.38 33.00
CA ASN A 414 -22.41 -25.01 34.31
C ASN A 414 -21.69 -23.80 34.90
N LYS A 415 -20.37 -23.70 34.71
CA LYS A 415 -19.62 -22.48 35.10
C LYS A 415 -20.06 -21.26 34.30
N LEU A 416 -20.24 -21.38 32.98
CA LEU A 416 -20.72 -20.29 32.12
C LEU A 416 -22.14 -19.84 32.50
N LYS A 417 -23.06 -20.77 32.80
CA LYS A 417 -24.42 -20.44 33.29
C LYS A 417 -24.38 -19.60 34.57
N GLY A 418 -23.39 -19.79 35.43
CA GLY A 418 -23.19 -18.98 36.64
C GLY A 418 -22.85 -17.50 36.36
N TYR A 419 -22.50 -17.14 35.13
CA TYR A 419 -22.23 -15.77 34.73
C TYR A 419 -23.45 -15.04 34.13
N GLY A 420 -24.53 -15.77 33.81
CA GLY A 420 -25.73 -15.24 33.15
C GLY A 420 -25.70 -15.48 31.64
N ASP A 421 -26.11 -14.48 30.87
CA ASP A 421 -25.99 -14.46 29.42
C ASP A 421 -24.60 -13.97 28.96
N LEU A 422 -24.39 -13.94 27.64
CA LEU A 422 -23.12 -13.46 27.06
C LEU A 422 -22.86 -11.98 27.38
N GLY A 423 -23.90 -11.15 27.47
CA GLY A 423 -23.77 -9.74 27.85
C GLY A 423 -23.18 -9.59 29.26
N SER A 424 -23.76 -10.29 30.22
CA SER A 424 -23.34 -10.34 31.62
C SER A 424 -21.93 -10.92 31.79
N LEU A 425 -21.60 -11.95 31.01
CA LEU A 425 -20.26 -12.53 30.98
C LEU A 425 -19.25 -11.53 30.40
N ALA A 426 -19.56 -10.90 29.27
CA ALA A 426 -18.69 -9.93 28.61
C ALA A 426 -18.44 -8.68 29.46
N GLU A 427 -19.43 -8.21 30.20
CA GLU A 427 -19.25 -7.13 31.18
C GLU A 427 -18.24 -7.50 32.27
N LYS A 428 -18.18 -8.78 32.66
CA LYS A 428 -17.23 -9.30 33.67
C LYS A 428 -15.85 -9.64 33.10
N LEU A 429 -15.67 -9.72 31.78
CA LEU A 429 -14.35 -9.98 31.16
C LEU A 429 -13.36 -8.84 31.38
N TYR A 430 -13.84 -7.64 31.69
CA TYR A 430 -12.99 -6.47 31.89
C TYR A 430 -13.62 -5.48 32.88
N ASP A 431 -13.08 -5.39 34.10
CA ASP A 431 -13.47 -4.36 35.07
C ASP A 431 -12.60 -3.10 34.89
N ARG A 432 -13.24 -1.98 34.56
CA ARG A 432 -12.58 -0.68 34.36
C ARG A 432 -12.01 -0.08 35.64
N ARG A 433 -12.46 -0.50 36.82
CA ARG A 433 -12.14 0.20 38.08
C ARG A 433 -10.87 -0.29 38.78
N GLY A 434 -10.15 -1.26 38.22
CA GLY A 434 -8.89 -1.75 38.80
C GLY A 434 -9.01 -2.22 40.25
N ASN A 435 -10.23 -2.50 40.71
CA ASN A 435 -10.48 -2.73 42.12
C ASN A 435 -10.03 -4.16 42.45
N ALA A 436 -8.98 -4.31 43.26
CA ALA A 436 -8.33 -5.60 43.53
C ALA A 436 -9.32 -6.69 43.99
N LYS A 437 -10.42 -6.30 44.64
CA LYS A 437 -11.51 -7.18 45.09
C LYS A 437 -12.23 -7.91 43.93
N ASN A 438 -12.27 -7.34 42.72
CA ASN A 438 -12.93 -7.94 41.56
C ASN A 438 -11.99 -8.75 40.66
N SER A 439 -10.68 -8.72 40.92
CA SER A 439 -9.67 -9.45 40.12
C SER A 439 -9.96 -10.96 40.04
N LYS A 440 -10.44 -11.57 41.12
CA LYS A 440 -10.80 -13.00 41.17
C LYS A 440 -11.98 -13.34 40.25
N GLN A 441 -12.98 -12.46 40.18
CA GLN A 441 -14.15 -12.65 39.31
C GLN A 441 -13.78 -12.46 37.83
N VAL A 442 -12.99 -11.44 37.52
CA VAL A 442 -12.47 -11.16 36.16
C VAL A 442 -11.60 -12.33 35.68
N ASN A 443 -10.64 -12.77 36.49
CA ASN A 443 -9.78 -13.92 36.16
C ASN A 443 -10.60 -15.22 36.00
N GLY A 444 -11.66 -15.39 36.79
CA GLY A 444 -12.60 -16.49 36.65
C GLY A 444 -13.36 -16.43 35.31
N ALA A 445 -13.93 -15.28 34.97
CA ALA A 445 -14.67 -15.06 33.73
C ALA A 445 -13.78 -15.27 32.51
N GLN A 446 -12.57 -14.70 32.51
CA GLN A 446 -11.57 -14.88 31.45
C GLN A 446 -11.19 -16.35 31.30
N ARG A 447 -10.86 -17.04 32.40
CA ARG A 447 -10.48 -18.47 32.35
C ARG A 447 -11.60 -19.34 31.79
N VAL A 448 -12.85 -19.07 32.18
CA VAL A 448 -14.02 -19.83 31.75
C VAL A 448 -14.37 -19.53 30.29
N PHE A 449 -14.37 -18.26 29.88
CA PHE A 449 -14.68 -17.88 28.50
C PHE A 449 -13.60 -18.33 27.51
N SER A 450 -12.32 -18.20 27.87
CA SER A 450 -11.19 -18.70 27.07
C SER A 450 -11.17 -20.22 26.93
N ALA A 451 -11.96 -20.96 27.72
CA ALA A 451 -12.03 -22.42 27.61
C ALA A 451 -13.06 -22.89 26.57
N ILE A 452 -13.88 -21.98 26.00
CA ILE A 452 -14.84 -22.33 24.93
C ILE A 452 -14.06 -22.78 23.68
N PRO A 453 -14.37 -23.96 23.08
CA PRO A 453 -13.61 -24.57 21.98
C PRO A 453 -13.31 -23.75 20.70
N HIS A 454 -13.75 -22.50 20.56
CA HIS A 454 -13.37 -21.61 19.44
C HIS A 454 -12.88 -20.23 19.89
N ILE A 455 -12.96 -19.98 21.20
CA ILE A 455 -12.39 -18.79 21.85
C ILE A 455 -10.98 -19.14 22.32
N LYS A 456 -10.79 -20.37 22.81
CA LYS A 456 -9.48 -20.92 23.20
C LYS A 456 -8.46 -20.88 22.08
N TYR A 457 -8.91 -21.15 20.86
CA TYR A 457 -8.11 -21.17 19.66
C TYR A 457 -8.48 -19.93 18.84
N SER A 458 -8.06 -18.78 19.34
CA SER A 458 -8.29 -17.47 18.70
C SER A 458 -7.58 -17.39 17.33
N THR A 459 -7.86 -16.35 16.53
CA THR A 459 -7.19 -16.16 15.23
C THR A 459 -5.68 -16.21 15.41
N ALA A 460 -5.17 -15.49 16.42
CA ALA A 460 -3.74 -15.39 16.70
C ALA A 460 -3.07 -16.75 16.99
N TRP A 461 -3.81 -17.72 17.54
CA TRP A 461 -3.29 -19.04 17.87
C TRP A 461 -2.93 -19.91 16.65
N TYR A 462 -3.58 -19.69 15.51
CA TYR A 462 -3.41 -20.55 14.32
C TYR A 462 -2.16 -20.25 13.52
N PHE A 463 -1.40 -19.20 13.89
CA PHE A 463 -0.26 -18.72 13.12
C PHE A 463 1.08 -18.85 13.86
N TRP A 464 1.17 -19.80 14.79
CA TRP A 464 2.41 -20.10 15.50
C TRP A 464 3.43 -20.77 14.55
N SER A 465 4.65 -20.23 14.50
CA SER A 465 5.69 -20.65 13.56
C SER A 465 6.53 -21.86 13.95
N ASP A 466 6.53 -22.31 15.22
CA ASP A 466 7.46 -23.36 15.65
C ASP A 466 6.83 -24.46 16.50
N GLU A 467 7.09 -25.73 16.12
CA GLU A 467 6.56 -26.92 16.80
C GLU A 467 7.25 -27.18 18.15
N LYS A 468 8.49 -26.69 18.31
CA LYS A 468 9.34 -26.98 19.48
C LYS A 468 9.08 -26.09 20.69
N GLU A 469 8.38 -24.97 20.52
CA GLU A 469 8.07 -24.02 21.60
C GLU A 469 6.65 -24.16 22.15
N ARG A 470 5.90 -25.21 21.76
CA ARG A 470 4.55 -25.44 22.28
C ARG A 470 4.62 -25.81 23.77
N PRO A 471 4.00 -25.04 24.68
CA PRO A 471 3.80 -25.50 26.04
C PRO A 471 2.79 -26.66 25.99
N LEU A 472 3.22 -27.84 26.44
CA LEU A 472 2.36 -29.04 26.52
C LEU A 472 1.24 -28.90 27.58
N VAL A 473 1.23 -27.81 28.36
CA VAL A 473 0.26 -27.57 29.44
C VAL A 473 -0.15 -26.09 29.46
N PRO A 474 -1.44 -25.74 29.58
CA PRO A 474 -1.87 -24.35 29.71
C PRO A 474 -1.34 -23.74 31.01
N VAL A 475 -0.58 -22.65 30.90
CA VAL A 475 -0.10 -21.87 32.06
C VAL A 475 -1.30 -21.16 32.70
N PRO A 476 -1.58 -21.33 34.01
CA PRO A 476 -2.65 -20.61 34.68
C PRO A 476 -2.20 -19.18 35.00
N GLY A 477 -2.69 -18.19 34.24
CA GLY A 477 -2.45 -16.75 34.44
C GLY A 477 -3.15 -15.90 33.38
N PRO A 478 -3.17 -14.55 33.50
CA PRO A 478 -3.60 -13.69 32.40
C PRO A 478 -2.71 -14.00 31.19
N PHE A 479 -3.34 -14.44 30.12
CA PHE A 479 -2.68 -14.93 28.92
C PHE A 479 -1.79 -13.81 28.35
N GLN A 480 -0.47 -14.04 28.28
CA GLN A 480 0.42 -13.29 27.42
C GLN A 480 0.86 -14.24 26.31
N PRO A 481 0.47 -14.03 25.05
CA PRO A 481 1.02 -14.82 23.96
C PRO A 481 2.54 -14.60 23.94
N PRO A 482 3.33 -15.64 23.61
CA PRO A 482 4.74 -15.43 23.38
C PRO A 482 4.91 -14.40 22.24
N PRO A 483 5.94 -13.54 22.28
CA PRO A 483 6.18 -12.52 21.26
C PRO A 483 6.33 -13.07 19.83
N THR A 484 6.44 -14.40 19.66
CA THR A 484 6.64 -15.11 18.41
C THR A 484 5.36 -15.56 17.69
N ALA A 485 4.17 -15.50 18.32
CA ALA A 485 2.89 -15.93 17.69
C ALA A 485 2.52 -15.12 16.42
N TRP A 486 3.09 -13.93 16.26
CA TRP A 486 2.92 -13.04 15.10
C TRP A 486 3.68 -13.52 13.86
N SER A 487 4.71 -14.33 14.05
CA SER A 487 5.79 -14.47 13.08
C SER A 487 5.35 -15.14 11.77
N TRP A 488 4.32 -15.99 11.74
CA TRP A 488 3.92 -16.66 10.49
C TRP A 488 3.05 -15.77 9.57
N LEU A 489 2.11 -15.00 10.12
CA LEU A 489 1.33 -14.03 9.32
C LEU A 489 2.17 -12.87 8.80
N THR A 490 3.18 -12.49 9.56
CA THR A 490 4.17 -11.50 9.12
C THR A 490 5.32 -12.13 8.35
N HIS A 491 5.32 -13.47 8.17
CA HIS A 491 6.40 -14.15 7.48
C HIS A 491 6.37 -13.77 6.00
N PRO A 492 7.49 -13.32 5.41
CA PRO A 492 7.54 -12.92 4.01
C PRO A 492 6.99 -13.99 3.05
N ASN A 493 7.32 -15.27 3.29
CA ASN A 493 6.79 -16.39 2.49
C ASN A 493 5.27 -16.58 2.56
N PHE A 494 4.62 -16.27 3.68
CA PHE A 494 3.17 -16.35 3.78
C PHE A 494 2.55 -15.15 3.03
N LEU A 495 3.04 -13.94 3.31
CA LEU A 495 2.58 -12.72 2.68
C LEU A 495 2.78 -12.73 1.15
N SER A 496 3.87 -13.31 0.66
CA SER A 496 4.13 -13.44 -0.78
C SER A 496 3.20 -14.42 -1.48
N ARG A 497 2.52 -15.29 -0.74
CA ARG A 497 1.56 -16.28 -1.26
C ARG A 497 0.11 -15.87 -1.02
N LEU A 498 -0.15 -14.96 -0.09
CA LEU A 498 -1.50 -14.48 0.23
C LEU A 498 -2.01 -13.58 -0.90
N VAL A 499 -2.98 -14.08 -1.66
CA VAL A 499 -3.55 -13.40 -2.83
C VAL A 499 -4.88 -12.73 -2.55
N PHE A 500 -5.58 -13.11 -1.48
CA PHE A 500 -6.87 -12.53 -1.14
C PHE A 500 -7.16 -12.64 0.36
N VAL A 501 -7.75 -11.60 0.95
CA VAL A 501 -8.34 -11.67 2.29
C VAL A 501 -9.78 -11.15 2.24
N GLY A 502 -10.74 -12.07 2.34
CA GLY A 502 -12.17 -11.76 2.41
C GLY A 502 -12.63 -11.56 3.84
N ALA A 503 -13.71 -10.79 4.01
CA ALA A 503 -14.38 -10.58 5.28
C ALA A 503 -15.80 -11.17 5.23
N ASN A 504 -16.18 -11.96 6.24
CA ASN A 504 -17.50 -12.59 6.28
C ASN A 504 -18.63 -11.56 6.44
N GLU A 505 -18.34 -10.43 7.09
CA GLU A 505 -19.29 -9.31 7.28
C GLU A 505 -19.64 -8.59 5.97
N CYS A 506 -18.91 -8.88 4.90
CA CYS A 506 -18.97 -8.20 3.61
C CYS A 506 -19.04 -9.21 2.47
N TYR A 507 -19.68 -10.36 2.76
CA TYR A 507 -19.73 -11.53 1.90
C TYR A 507 -19.97 -11.18 0.45
N GLU A 508 -21.07 -10.50 0.12
CA GLU A 508 -21.44 -10.16 -1.26
C GLU A 508 -20.40 -9.30 -1.99
N GLU A 509 -19.82 -8.30 -1.30
CA GLU A 509 -18.84 -7.39 -1.89
C GLU A 509 -17.50 -8.12 -2.13
N GLU A 510 -17.04 -8.89 -1.16
CA GLU A 510 -15.79 -9.64 -1.24
C GLU A 510 -15.92 -10.86 -2.16
N GLU A 511 -17.09 -11.50 -2.22
CA GLU A 511 -17.41 -12.58 -3.16
C GLU A 511 -17.38 -12.07 -4.60
N ARG A 512 -18.01 -10.93 -4.89
CA ARG A 512 -17.97 -10.32 -6.23
C ARG A 512 -16.55 -9.98 -6.65
N ARG A 513 -15.73 -9.52 -5.71
CA ARG A 513 -14.33 -9.19 -5.96
C ARG A 513 -13.46 -10.41 -6.15
N PHE A 514 -13.65 -11.43 -5.31
CA PHE A 514 -13.03 -12.73 -5.49
C PHE A 514 -13.38 -13.30 -6.87
N ALA A 515 -14.66 -13.26 -7.26
CA ALA A 515 -15.13 -13.70 -8.57
C ALA A 515 -14.47 -12.91 -9.71
N MET A 516 -14.44 -11.57 -9.64
CA MET A 516 -13.73 -10.74 -10.63
C MET A 516 -12.24 -11.08 -10.72
N MET A 517 -11.57 -11.28 -9.58
CA MET A 517 -10.14 -11.56 -9.53
C MET A 517 -9.78 -12.92 -10.14
N PHE A 518 -10.68 -13.90 -10.04
CA PHE A 518 -10.50 -15.24 -10.60
C PHE A 518 -11.27 -15.47 -11.91
N GLY A 519 -11.80 -14.41 -12.53
CA GLY A 519 -12.52 -14.49 -13.81
C GLY A 519 -13.82 -15.30 -13.74
N VAL A 520 -14.40 -15.46 -12.55
CA VAL A 520 -15.70 -16.10 -12.35
C VAL A 520 -16.79 -15.08 -12.64
N ASN A 521 -17.74 -15.43 -13.51
CA ASN A 521 -18.87 -14.58 -13.79
C ASN A 521 -19.73 -14.44 -12.52
N SER A 522 -19.84 -13.23 -11.97
CA SER A 522 -20.61 -12.99 -10.75
C SER A 522 -22.12 -13.17 -10.93
N SER A 523 -22.62 -13.18 -12.17
CA SER A 523 -24.06 -13.31 -12.45
C SER A 523 -24.61 -14.73 -12.21
N SER A 524 -23.75 -15.73 -12.04
CA SER A 524 -24.15 -17.10 -11.67
C SER A 524 -24.20 -17.34 -10.16
N LEU A 525 -23.90 -16.32 -9.35
CA LEU A 525 -23.95 -16.42 -7.90
C LEU A 525 -25.35 -15.98 -7.45
N GLU A 526 -26.15 -16.93 -6.98
CA GLU A 526 -27.45 -16.60 -6.40
C GLU A 526 -27.25 -15.67 -5.20
N HIS A 527 -27.86 -14.50 -5.27
CA HIS A 527 -27.92 -13.55 -4.16
C HIS A 527 -28.81 -14.14 -3.06
N HIS A 528 -28.22 -14.95 -2.19
CA HIS A 528 -28.83 -15.24 -0.92
C HIS A 528 -28.71 -14.00 -0.05
N ASP A 529 -29.81 -13.25 0.04
CA ASP A 529 -30.00 -12.17 1.00
C ASP A 529 -29.36 -12.55 2.34
N ALA A 530 -28.25 -11.89 2.70
CA ALA A 530 -27.68 -11.99 4.03
C ALA A 530 -28.61 -11.41 5.12
N ASN A 531 -29.82 -11.01 4.74
CA ASN A 531 -30.92 -10.56 5.61
C ASN A 531 -31.56 -11.68 6.44
N SER A 532 -31.04 -12.92 6.42
CA SER A 532 -31.32 -13.91 7.49
C SER A 532 -30.58 -13.50 8.78
N THR A 533 -31.11 -12.45 9.37
CA THR A 533 -31.13 -12.04 10.78
C THR A 533 -30.86 -13.15 11.79
N GLU A 534 -29.59 -13.42 12.06
CA GLU A 534 -29.13 -13.47 13.45
C GLU A 534 -28.11 -12.35 13.65
N SER A 535 -28.63 -11.14 13.84
CA SER A 535 -27.81 -9.96 14.17
C SER A 535 -27.27 -10.08 15.60
N ALA A 536 -26.28 -10.96 15.80
CA ALA A 536 -25.55 -11.16 17.03
C ALA A 536 -25.07 -9.87 17.75
N PRO A 537 -24.72 -8.76 17.06
CA PRO A 537 -24.30 -7.53 17.73
C PRO A 537 -25.42 -6.77 18.46
N ARG A 538 -26.70 -6.97 18.10
CA ARG A 538 -27.81 -6.20 18.69
C ARG A 538 -28.15 -6.63 20.13
N GLU A 539 -27.68 -7.79 20.57
CA GLU A 539 -27.94 -8.34 21.92
C GLU A 539 -26.92 -7.88 22.97
N LEU A 540 -25.77 -7.32 22.57
CA LEU A 540 -24.74 -6.88 23.52
C LEU A 540 -24.92 -5.40 23.88
N SER A 541 -24.86 -5.10 25.18
CA SER A 541 -24.72 -3.71 25.65
C SER A 541 -23.43 -3.08 25.06
N PRO A 542 -23.37 -1.76 24.86
CA PRO A 542 -22.14 -1.10 24.42
C PRO A 542 -20.93 -1.38 25.33
N ALA A 543 -21.17 -1.60 26.62
CA ALA A 543 -20.14 -1.97 27.59
C ALA A 543 -19.66 -3.41 27.38
N ALA A 544 -20.59 -4.37 27.23
CA ALA A 544 -20.29 -5.76 26.91
C ALA A 544 -19.48 -5.88 25.61
N TYR A 545 -19.91 -5.20 24.55
CA TYR A 545 -19.20 -5.19 23.26
C TYR A 545 -17.77 -4.65 23.41
N LYS A 546 -17.60 -3.53 24.11
CA LYS A 546 -16.28 -2.92 24.35
C LYS A 546 -15.35 -3.83 25.14
N ASN A 547 -15.87 -4.53 26.15
CA ASN A 547 -15.08 -5.44 26.97
C ASN A 547 -14.68 -6.70 26.20
N LEU A 548 -15.60 -7.25 25.39
CA LEU A 548 -15.30 -8.38 24.52
C LEU A 548 -14.26 -8.01 23.45
N LYS A 549 -14.36 -6.81 22.85
CA LYS A 549 -13.35 -6.29 21.93
C LYS A 549 -11.96 -6.16 22.57
N ARG A 550 -11.89 -5.74 23.84
CA ARG A 550 -10.63 -5.69 24.61
C ARG A 550 -10.05 -7.07 24.89
N PHE A 551 -10.90 -8.01 25.27
CA PHE A 551 -10.51 -9.40 25.46
C PHE A 551 -9.93 -10.02 24.19
N LEU A 552 -10.45 -9.63 23.02
CA LEU A 552 -10.04 -10.13 21.70
C LEU A 552 -8.98 -9.25 21.02
N HIS A 553 -8.27 -8.40 21.75
CA HIS A 553 -7.36 -7.39 21.18
C HIS A 553 -6.32 -7.99 20.22
N GLU A 554 -5.75 -9.15 20.53
CA GLU A 554 -4.77 -9.82 19.69
C GLU A 554 -5.34 -10.22 18.32
N ASP A 555 -6.60 -10.69 18.27
CA ASP A 555 -7.26 -10.99 17.00
C ASP A 555 -7.47 -9.73 16.17
N TYR A 556 -7.77 -8.61 16.82
CA TYR A 556 -7.88 -7.31 16.16
C TYR A 556 -6.54 -6.81 15.61
N GLU A 557 -5.42 -7.03 16.32
CA GLU A 557 -4.08 -6.69 15.82
C GLU A 557 -3.66 -7.55 14.62
N VAL A 558 -4.04 -8.83 14.59
CA VAL A 558 -3.85 -9.69 13.41
C VAL A 558 -4.60 -9.12 12.20
N LEU A 559 -5.88 -8.80 12.37
CA LEU A 559 -6.68 -8.20 11.31
C LEU A 559 -6.16 -6.83 10.88
N ARG A 560 -5.65 -6.03 11.82
CA ARG A 560 -5.03 -4.74 11.53
C ARG A 560 -3.72 -4.90 10.76
N THR A 561 -2.95 -5.93 11.06
CA THR A 561 -1.74 -6.29 10.32
C THR A 561 -2.09 -6.68 8.88
N LEU A 562 -3.06 -7.57 8.67
CA LEU A 562 -3.56 -7.93 7.33
C LEU A 562 -4.14 -6.71 6.57
N LYS A 563 -4.83 -5.80 7.27
CA LYS A 563 -5.26 -4.49 6.74
C LYS A 563 -4.08 -3.62 6.33
N SER A 564 -3.02 -3.56 7.13
CA SER A 564 -1.84 -2.73 6.84
C SER A 564 -1.05 -3.20 5.62
N TYR A 565 -1.12 -4.50 5.31
CA TYR A 565 -0.60 -5.07 4.07
C TYR A 565 -1.50 -4.82 2.86
N GLY A 566 -2.60 -4.08 3.03
CA GLY A 566 -3.56 -3.78 1.98
C GLY A 566 -4.41 -4.98 1.55
N LEU A 567 -4.32 -6.10 2.27
CA LEU A 567 -4.95 -7.36 1.86
C LEU A 567 -6.41 -7.46 2.34
N LEU A 568 -6.75 -6.76 3.43
CA LEU A 568 -8.11 -6.65 3.95
C LEU A 568 -8.80 -5.41 3.36
N HIS A 569 -9.92 -5.60 2.65
CA HIS A 569 -10.48 -4.51 1.83
C HIS A 569 -11.93 -4.13 2.12
N CYS A 570 -12.57 -4.67 3.16
CA CYS A 570 -13.93 -4.27 3.48
C CYS A 570 -13.98 -3.04 4.40
N ASP A 571 -14.51 -1.91 3.91
CA ASP A 571 -14.65 -0.64 4.64
C ASP A 571 -15.47 -0.76 5.94
N LYS A 572 -16.50 -1.62 5.97
CA LYS A 572 -17.31 -1.86 7.19
C LYS A 572 -16.47 -2.52 8.28
N LEU A 573 -15.72 -3.58 7.95
CA LEU A 573 -14.82 -4.24 8.89
C LEU A 573 -13.66 -3.30 9.26
N ILE A 574 -13.05 -2.64 8.26
CA ILE A 574 -12.00 -1.64 8.42
C ILE A 574 -12.41 -0.55 9.42
N LYS A 575 -13.65 -0.05 9.35
CA LYS A 575 -14.20 0.94 10.27
C LYS A 575 -14.42 0.38 11.68
N LYS A 576 -14.83 -0.89 11.82
CA LYS A 576 -14.96 -1.57 13.12
C LYS A 576 -13.62 -1.80 13.81
N LEU A 577 -12.54 -2.04 13.04
CA LEU A 577 -11.17 -2.21 13.56
C LEU A 577 -10.59 -0.91 14.16
N GLY A 578 -11.17 0.25 13.80
CA GLY A 578 -10.60 1.58 14.07
C GLY A 578 -9.49 1.91 13.10
#